data_AF-A0A931TQI2-F1
#
_entry.id   AF-A0A931TQI2-F1
#
_cell.length_a   1.000
_cell.length_b   1.000
_cell.length_c   1.000
_cell.angle_alpha   90.00
_cell.angle_beta   90.00
_cell.angle_gamma   90.00
#
_symmetry.space_group_name_H-M   'P 1'
#
loop_
_entity.id
_entity.type
_entity.pdbx_description
1 polymer ?
#
loop_
_entity_poly.entity_id
_entity_poly.type
_entity_poly.pdbx_seq_one_letter_code
_entity_poly.pdbx_strand_id
1 'polypeptide(L)' 'MATLVINTSNQNELNLLKSLLKQMRIKSKELKAEEEEDFLLGQIMVSEKTGKTVSKDTIIKKLKGK' A
#
# COMPACT_ATOMS: atom_id res chain seq x y z
N MET A 1 -1.85 0.57 -16.88
CA MET A 1 -1.62 1.76 -16.05
C MET A 1 -0.53 1.41 -15.06
N ALA A 2 0.50 2.24 -14.91
CA ALA A 2 1.57 2.02 -13.94
C ALA A 2 1.41 3.02 -12.80
N THR A 3 1.56 2.55 -11.57
CA THR A 3 1.46 3.37 -10.34
C THR A 3 2.82 3.40 -9.68
N LEU A 4 3.28 4.59 -9.30
CA LEU A 4 4.53 4.80 -8.59
C LEU A 4 4.21 5.29 -7.17
N VAL A 5 4.78 4.63 -6.17
CA VAL A 5 4.73 5.05 -4.76
C VAL A 5 6.12 5.50 -4.36
N ILE A 6 6.23 6.66 -3.74
CA ILE A 6 7.50 7.28 -3.35
C ILE A 6 7.43 7.60 -1.87
N ASN A 7 8.32 6.99 -1.10
CA ASN A 7 8.48 7.29 0.32
C ASN A 7 9.76 8.11 0.49
N THR A 8 9.65 9.28 1.10
CA THR A 8 10.79 10.11 1.50
C THR A 8 10.62 10.55 2.94
N SER A 9 11.72 10.56 3.68
CA SER A 9 11.79 11.06 5.06
C SER A 9 11.99 12.58 5.11
N ASN A 10 12.23 13.22 3.96
CA ASN A 10 12.59 14.63 3.85
C ASN A 10 11.48 15.43 3.15
N GLN A 11 10.85 16.35 3.88
CA GLN A 11 9.75 17.16 3.36
C GLN A 11 10.15 18.04 2.16
N ASN A 12 11.41 18.48 2.10
CA ASN A 12 11.89 19.34 1.00
C ASN A 12 11.99 18.56 -0.32
N GLU A 13 12.43 17.30 -0.26
CA GLU A 13 12.47 16.41 -1.42
C GLU A 13 11.06 16.11 -1.92
N LEU A 14 10.11 15.87 -1.00
CA LEU A 14 8.71 15.62 -1.35
C LEU A 14 8.09 16.82 -2.07
N ASN A 15 8.35 18.03 -1.60
CA ASN A 15 7.85 19.26 -2.21
C ASN A 15 8.44 19.50 -3.60
N LEU A 16 9.73 19.20 -3.79
CA LEU A 16 10.38 19.26 -5.10
C LEU A 16 9.73 18.27 -6.08
N LEU A 17 9.54 17.02 -5.67
CA LEU A 17 8.91 15.99 -6.48
C LEU A 17 7.48 16.36 -6.86
N LYS A 18 6.67 16.82 -5.90
CA LYS A 18 5.30 17.31 -6.18
C LYS A 18 5.29 18.42 -7.23
N SER A 19 6.22 19.36 -7.15
CA SER A 19 6.33 20.47 -8.09
C SER A 19 6.67 19.98 -9.50
N LEU A 20 7.58 19.02 -9.61
CA LEU A 20 7.98 18.41 -10.88
C LEU A 20 6.82 17.61 -11.51
N LEU A 21 6.13 16.78 -10.72
CA LEU A 21 4.96 16.02 -11.18
C LEU A 21 3.84 16.95 -11.67
N LYS A 22 3.62 18.07 -10.98
CA LYS A 22 2.67 19.11 -11.40
C LYS A 22 3.07 19.74 -12.73
N GLN A 23 4.34 20.06 -12.94
CA GLN A 23 4.83 20.60 -14.23
C GLN A 23 4.66 19.60 -15.37
N MET A 24 4.90 18.31 -15.11
CA MET A 24 4.69 17.23 -16.07
C MET A 24 3.22 16.88 -16.30
N ARG A 25 2.29 17.53 -15.59
CA ARG A 25 0.84 17.24 -15.61
C ARG A 25 0.51 15.80 -15.22
N ILE A 26 1.37 15.17 -14.42
CA ILE A 26 1.15 13.84 -13.85
C ILE A 26 0.24 14.00 -12.64
N LYS A 27 -0.79 13.15 -12.53
CA LYS A 27 -1.66 13.12 -11.35
C LYS A 27 -0.88 12.50 -10.18
N SER A 28 -0.73 13.25 -9.11
CA SER A 28 -0.11 12.81 -7.86
C SER A 28 -1.05 13.05 -6.69
N LYS A 29 -1.06 12.13 -5.73
CA LYS A 29 -1.78 12.28 -4.45
C LYS A 29 -0.80 11.94 -3.33
N GLU A 30 -0.80 12.74 -2.28
CA GLU A 30 -0.12 12.39 -1.02
C GLU A 30 -1.03 11.48 -0.21
N LEU A 31 -0.50 10.35 0.23
CA LEU A 31 -1.22 9.40 1.06
C LEU A 31 -1.15 9.86 2.52
N LYS A 32 -2.28 9.79 3.21
CA LYS A 32 -2.30 9.87 4.67
C LYS A 32 -1.78 8.56 5.26
N ALA A 33 -1.38 8.58 6.53
CA ALA A 33 -0.86 7.39 7.23
C ALA A 33 -1.81 6.18 7.14
N GLU A 34 -3.11 6.40 7.32
CA GLU A 34 -4.16 5.36 7.18
C GLU A 34 -4.18 4.77 5.76
N GLU A 35 -4.04 5.61 4.74
CA GLU A 35 -4.04 5.19 3.34
C GLU A 35 -2.74 4.47 2.95
N GLU A 36 -1.62 4.83 3.57
CA GLU A 36 -0.34 4.14 3.43
C GLU A 36 -0.40 2.74 4.06
N GLU A 37 -0.93 2.62 5.28
CA GLU A 37 -1.12 1.34 5.96
C GLU A 37 -1.99 0.40 5.14
N ASP A 38 -3.16 0.88 4.69
CA ASP A 38 -4.08 0.11 3.85
C ASP A 38 -3.41 -0.36 2.55
N PHE A 39 -2.62 0.51 1.93
CA PHE A 39 -1.90 0.18 0.70
C PHE A 39 -0.85 -0.92 0.94
N LEU A 40 -0.02 -0.78 1.97
CA LEU A 40 1.00 -1.76 2.32
C LEU A 40 0.38 -3.10 2.72
N LEU A 41 -0.68 -3.09 3.51
CA LEU A 41 -1.43 -4.29 3.86
C LEU A 41 -1.99 -4.97 2.62
N GLY A 42 -2.60 -4.20 1.72
CA GLY A 42 -3.10 -4.70 0.44
C GLY A 42 -2.00 -5.35 -0.41
N GLN A 43 -0.80 -4.78 -0.45
CA GLN A 43 0.34 -5.36 -1.17
C GLN A 43 0.74 -6.73 -0.60
N ILE A 44 0.84 -6.83 0.73
CA ILE A 44 1.16 -8.10 1.42
C ILE A 44 0.07 -9.14 1.14
N MET A 45 -1.21 -8.74 1.21
CA MET A 45 -2.32 -9.64 0.93
C MET A 45 -2.29 -10.18 -0.51
N VAL A 46 -1.88 -9.35 -1.47
CA VAL A 46 -1.75 -9.76 -2.87
C VAL A 46 -0.54 -10.68 -3.06
N SER A 47 0.62 -10.37 -2.44
CA SER A 47 1.83 -11.20 -2.56
C SER A 47 1.63 -12.59 -1.95
N GLU A 48 0.93 -12.68 -0.82
CA GLU A 48 0.67 -13.93 -0.11
C GLU A 48 -0.59 -14.67 -0.59
N LYS A 49 -1.24 -14.18 -1.66
CA LYS A 49 -2.50 -14.76 -2.15
C LYS A 49 -2.27 -16.14 -2.76
N THR A 50 -2.74 -17.18 -2.08
CA THR A 50 -2.59 -18.58 -2.52
C THR A 50 -3.64 -19.05 -3.55
N GLY A 51 -4.67 -18.24 -3.81
CA GLY A 51 -5.80 -18.59 -4.69
C GLY A 51 -6.75 -19.66 -4.12
N LYS A 52 -6.50 -20.17 -2.91
CA LYS A 52 -7.34 -21.19 -2.25
C LYS A 52 -8.31 -20.54 -1.28
N THR A 53 -9.57 -20.94 -1.34
CA THR A 53 -10.57 -20.57 -0.33
C THR A 53 -10.50 -21.53 0.84
N VAL A 54 -10.56 -21.01 2.06
CA VAL A 54 -10.57 -21.82 3.29
C VAL A 54 -11.83 -21.51 4.10
N SER A 55 -12.35 -22.51 4.81
CA SER A 55 -13.53 -22.32 5.66
C SER A 55 -13.18 -21.53 6.92
N LYS A 56 -14.16 -20.79 7.43
CA LYS A 56 -14.05 -20.04 8.70
C LYS A 56 -13.57 -20.94 9.84
N ASP A 57 -14.08 -22.16 9.92
CA ASP A 57 -13.69 -23.12 10.96
C ASP A 57 -12.21 -23.49 10.90
N THR A 58 -11.66 -23.63 9.69
CA THR A 58 -10.23 -23.91 9.48
C THR A 58 -9.35 -22.75 9.95
N ILE A 59 -9.79 -21.51 9.70
CA ILE A 59 -9.10 -20.30 10.17
C ILE A 59 -9.13 -20.23 11.69
N ILE A 60 -10.32 -20.34 12.30
CA ILE A 60 -10.50 -20.21 13.75
C ILE A 60 -9.73 -21.30 14.50
N LYS A 61 -9.71 -22.54 13.99
CA LYS A 61 -8.95 -23.63 14.59
C LYS A 61 -7.44 -23.35 14.63
N LYS A 62 -6.89 -22.75 13.56
CA LYS A 62 -5.47 -22.34 13.52
C LYS A 62 -5.17 -21.17 14.46
N LEU A 63 -6.07 -20.19 14.56
CA LEU A 63 -5.88 -19.01 15.42
C LEU A 63 -5.99 -19.34 16.92
N LYS A 64 -6.81 -20.33 17.29
CA LYS A 64 -6.95 -20.81 18.67
C LYS A 64 -5.87 -21.81 19.11
N GLY A 65 -5.04 -22.29 18.18
CA GLY A 65 -4.01 -23.30 18.43
C GLY A 65 -2.67 -22.74 18.93
N LYS A 66 -2.66 -21.53 19.50
CA LYS A 66 -1.54 -20.99 20.28
C LYS A 66 -1.90 -20.97 21.75
#